data_AF-A0A537G3W3-F1
#
_entry.id   AF-A0A537G3W3-F1
#
_cell.length_a   1.000
_cell.length_b   1.000
_cell.length_c   1.000
_cell.angle_alpha   90.00
_cell.angle_beta   90.00
_cell.angle_gamma   90.00
#
_symmetry.space_group_name_H-M   'P 1'
#
loop_
_entity.id
_entity.type
_entity.pdbx_description
1 polymer ?
#
loop_
_entity_poly.entity_id
_entity_poly.type
_entity_poly.pdbx_seq_one_letter_code
_entity_poly.pdbx_strand_id
1 'polypeptide(L)' 'MDESTGLPLAGREDLRDRDVMNLLDQLELYTLDSGRKEPSQKDYWLFVYKSMKSGLLMTKNMEKHLRYKLKALDIQP' A
#
# COMPACT_ATOMS: atom_id res chain seq x y z
N MET A 1 44.30 -9.09 15.30
CA MET A 1 43.49 -9.35 14.09
C MET A 1 42.06 -9.32 14.55
N ASP A 2 41.43 -8.18 14.34
CA ASP A 2 40.01 -7.97 14.54
C ASP A 2 39.34 -8.34 13.22
N GLU A 3 38.28 -9.15 13.25
CA GLU A 3 37.12 -8.95 12.40
C GLU A 3 36.03 -9.95 12.82
N SER A 4 35.25 -9.48 13.78
CA SER A 4 33.79 -9.58 13.83
C SER A 4 33.19 -10.73 13.02
N THR A 5 32.73 -11.74 13.77
CA THR A 5 31.58 -12.59 13.42
C THR A 5 30.58 -11.80 12.59
N GLY A 6 30.53 -12.10 11.29
CA GLY A 6 29.52 -11.60 10.36
C GLY A 6 28.15 -12.10 10.77
N LEU A 7 27.56 -11.46 11.77
CA LEU A 7 26.12 -11.49 11.96
C LEU A 7 25.51 -10.84 10.72
N PRO A 8 24.53 -11.48 10.05
CA PRO A 8 23.81 -10.83 8.99
C PRO A 8 23.22 -9.56 9.60
N LEU A 9 23.54 -8.41 8.99
CA LEU A 9 22.84 -7.16 9.25
C LEU A 9 21.37 -7.40 8.83
N ALA A 10 20.57 -7.95 9.74
CA ALA A 10 19.12 -7.77 9.77
C ALA A 10 18.89 -6.28 10.04
N GLY A 11 19.16 -5.47 9.03
CA GLY A 11 19.27 -4.03 9.09
C GLY A 11 18.37 -3.43 8.03
N ARG A 12 17.23 -2.89 8.50
CA ARG A 12 16.15 -2.22 7.75
C ARG A 12 15.22 -3.19 7.02
N GLU A 13 14.20 -3.65 7.74
CA GLU A 13 12.96 -4.09 7.10
C GLU A 13 12.32 -2.87 6.43
N ASP A 14 12.78 -2.51 5.23
CA ASP A 14 11.93 -1.78 4.31
C ASP A 14 10.67 -2.62 4.13
N LEU A 15 9.52 -2.08 4.55
CA LEU A 15 8.22 -2.71 4.32
C LEU A 15 8.15 -3.07 2.83
N ARG A 16 8.12 -4.37 2.53
CA ARG A 16 8.05 -4.82 1.13
C ARG A 16 6.73 -4.36 0.56
N ASP A 17 6.67 -4.11 -0.75
CA ASP A 17 5.44 -3.72 -1.46
C ASP A 17 4.23 -4.55 -1.02
N ARG A 18 4.42 -5.86 -0.81
CA ARG A 18 3.38 -6.79 -0.34
C ARG A 18 2.82 -6.43 1.03
N ASP A 19 3.69 -6.08 1.98
CA ASP A 19 3.31 -5.79 3.36
C ASP A 19 2.52 -4.47 3.41
N VAL A 20 2.92 -3.48 2.60
CA VAL A 20 2.17 -2.22 2.44
C VAL A 20 0.81 -2.45 1.77
N MET A 21 0.75 -3.24 0.69
CA MET A 21 -0.53 -3.55 0.04
C MET A 21 -1.50 -4.28 0.98
N ASN A 22 -0.99 -5.23 1.76
CA ASN A 22 -1.81 -5.95 2.74
C ASN A 22 -2.34 -5.01 3.83
N LEU A 23 -1.54 -4.03 4.28
CA LEU A 23 -2.00 -3.01 5.22
C LEU A 23 -3.10 -2.13 4.60
N LEU A 24 -2.95 -1.72 3.34
CA LEU A 24 -3.96 -0.93 2.63
C LEU A 24 -5.28 -1.70 2.45
N ASP A 25 -5.22 -3.01 2.22
CA ASP A 25 -6.41 -3.87 2.17
C ASP A 25 -7.10 -3.96 3.55
N GLN A 26 -6.34 -4.03 4.65
CA GLN A 26 -6.93 -4.04 6.01
C GLN A 26 -7.58 -2.69 6.36
N LEU A 27 -6.95 -1.59 5.97
CA LEU A 27 -7.49 -0.24 6.18
C LEU A 27 -8.75 0.01 5.37
N GLU A 28 -8.88 -0.57 4.17
CA GLU A 28 -10.12 -0.58 3.40
C GLU A 28 -11.25 -1.18 4.23
N LEU A 29 -11.06 -2.41 4.72
CA LEU A 29 -12.07 -3.14 5.50
C LEU A 29 -12.48 -2.35 6.75
N TYR A 30 -11.50 -1.80 7.48
CA TYR A 30 -11.77 -0.96 8.65
C TYR A 30 -12.56 0.30 8.28
N THR A 31 -12.20 0.98 7.20
CA THR A 31 -12.84 2.25 6.79
C THR A 31 -14.29 2.01 6.35
N LEU A 32 -14.55 0.88 5.69
CA LEU A 32 -15.90 0.49 5.28
C LEU A 32 -16.76 0.05 6.48
N ASP A 33 -16.18 -0.61 7.47
CA ASP A 33 -16.87 -1.07 8.68
C ASP A 33 -17.15 0.06 9.69
N SER A 34 -16.22 1.01 9.81
CA SER A 34 -16.30 2.11 10.80
C SER A 34 -17.00 3.40 10.29
N GLY A 35 -17.38 3.45 9.01
CA GLY A 35 -17.92 4.64 8.37
C GLY A 35 -19.39 4.95 8.70
N ARG A 36 -19.65 6.06 9.43
CA ARG A 36 -21.00 6.65 9.61
C ARG A 36 -21.58 7.36 8.37
N LYS A 37 -20.78 7.50 7.31
CA LYS A 37 -21.15 7.98 5.97
C LYS A 37 -20.47 7.02 5.01
N GLU A 38 -21.23 6.26 4.23
CA GLU A 38 -20.70 5.24 3.31
C GLU A 38 -19.55 5.79 2.46
N PRO A 39 -18.28 5.53 2.82
CA PRO A 39 -17.19 5.79 1.91
C PRO A 39 -17.26 4.65 0.89
N SER A 40 -17.51 4.96 -0.38
CA SER A 40 -17.53 3.90 -1.37
C SER A 40 -16.12 3.29 -1.47
N GLN A 41 -16.04 1.98 -1.70
CA GLN A 41 -14.79 1.27 -1.98
C GLN A 41 -13.95 2.00 -3.06
N LYS A 42 -14.66 2.64 -4.01
CA LYS A 42 -14.10 3.47 -5.08
C LYS A 42 -13.33 4.68 -4.55
N ASP A 43 -13.94 5.45 -3.65
CA ASP A 43 -13.36 6.67 -3.11
C ASP A 43 -12.09 6.37 -2.30
N TYR A 44 -12.11 5.28 -1.52
CA TYR A 44 -10.95 4.83 -0.76
C TYR A 44 -9.75 4.55 -1.67
N TRP A 45 -9.90 3.65 -2.65
CA TRP A 45 -8.78 3.28 -3.53
C TRP A 45 -8.30 4.43 -4.41
N LEU A 46 -9.22 5.33 -4.83
CA LEU A 46 -8.84 6.52 -5.59
C LEU A 46 -8.03 7.51 -4.72
N PHE A 47 -8.40 7.69 -3.47
CA PHE A 47 -7.64 8.49 -2.51
C PHE A 47 -6.25 7.92 -2.27
N VAL A 48 -6.15 6.60 -2.03
CA VAL A 48 -4.86 5.90 -1.85
C VAL A 48 -3.96 6.10 -3.07
N TYR A 49 -4.46 5.83 -4.27
CA TYR A 49 -3.67 5.98 -5.50
C TYR A 49 -3.17 7.41 -5.70
N LYS A 50 -4.02 8.43 -5.51
CA LYS A 50 -3.62 9.84 -5.63
C LYS A 50 -2.55 10.22 -4.59
N SER A 51 -2.74 9.80 -3.35
CA SER A 51 -1.83 10.11 -2.23
C SER A 51 -0.47 9.45 -2.41
N MET A 52 -0.45 8.19 -2.86
CA MET A 52 0.80 7.47 -3.13
C MET A 52 1.55 8.05 -4.34
N LYS A 53 0.81 8.47 -5.37
CA LYS A 53 1.39 9.07 -6.58
C LYS A 53 2.02 10.43 -6.31
N SER A 54 1.40 11.26 -5.45
CA SER A 54 1.94 12.57 -5.08
C SER A 54 3.05 12.50 -4.03
N GLY A 55 3.02 11.49 -3.16
CA GLY A 55 3.96 11.35 -2.04
C GLY A 55 5.28 10.64 -2.34
N LEU A 56 5.56 10.25 -3.59
CA LEU A 56 6.76 9.49 -4.01
C LEU A 56 6.92 8.10 -3.34
N LEU A 57 5.89 7.58 -2.67
CA LEU A 57 5.88 6.26 -2.03
C LEU A 57 5.45 5.13 -2.98
N MET A 58 5.25 5.44 -4.26
CA MET A 58 4.72 4.50 -5.25
C MET A 58 5.84 3.76 -5.98
N THR A 59 6.01 2.48 -5.69
CA THR A 59 6.83 1.58 -6.52
C THR A 59 6.03 1.09 -7.73
N LYS A 60 6.71 0.55 -8.75
CA LYS A 60 6.04 0.03 -9.96
C LYS A 60 5.09 -1.14 -9.65
N ASN A 61 5.42 -1.97 -8.68
CA ASN A 61 4.57 -3.10 -8.30
C ASN A 61 3.30 -2.62 -7.59
N MET A 62 3.44 -1.65 -6.69
CA MET A 62 2.31 -1.02 -6.02
C MET A 62 1.41 -0.29 -7.02
N GLU A 63 1.99 0.45 -7.97
CA GLU A 63 1.21 1.10 -9.03
C GLU A 63 0.40 0.08 -9.85
N LYS A 64 1.02 -1.04 -10.25
CA LYS A 64 0.34 -2.10 -10.99
C LYS A 64 -0.81 -2.70 -10.17
N HIS A 65 -0.59 -2.95 -8.88
CA HIS A 65 -1.62 -3.49 -8.00
C HIS A 65 -2.78 -2.51 -7.82
N LEU A 66 -2.49 -1.23 -7.54
CA LEU A 66 -3.50 -0.19 -7.37
C LEU A 66 -4.32 0.04 -8.64
N ARG A 67 -3.67 0.04 -9.82
CA ARG A 67 -4.39 0.12 -11.11
C ARG A 67 -5.31 -1.07 -11.32
N TYR A 68 -4.91 -2.27 -10.89
CA TYR A 68 -5.77 -3.46 -10.95
C TYR A 68 -7.01 -3.32 -10.05
N LYS A 69 -6.83 -2.86 -8.80
CA LYS A 69 -7.94 -2.57 -7.86
C LYS A 69 -8.91 -1.53 -8.44
N LEU A 70 -8.39 -0.42 -8.96
CA LEU A 70 -9.21 0.64 -9.56
C LEU A 70 -9.98 0.15 -10.80
N LYS A 71 -9.33 -0.64 -11.66
CA LYS A 71 -9.98 -1.24 -12.83
C LYS A 71 -11.10 -2.20 -12.44
N ALA A 72 -10.91 -3.00 -11.39
CA ALA A 72 -11.97 -3.89 -10.87
C ALA A 72 -13.19 -3.12 -10.33
N LEU A 73 -13.03 -1.83 -10.06
CA LEU A 73 -14.07 -0.91 -9.61
C LEU A 73 -14.61 0.01 -10.72
N ASP A 74 -14.28 -0.28 -11.98
CA ASP A 74 -14.61 0.54 -13.16
C ASP A 74 -14.08 1.98 -13.10
N ILE A 75 -12.96 2.20 -12.39
CA ILE A 75 -12.30 3.49 -12.30
C ILE A 75 -11.09 3.47 -13.23
N GLN A 76 -11.03 4.45 -14.14
CA GLN A 76 -9.81 4.72 -14.91
C GLN A 76 -9.00 5.81 -14.20
N PRO A 77 -7.80 5.50 -13.67
CA PRO A 77 -6.95 6.43 -12.93
C PRO A 77 -6.23 7.47 -13.78
#